data_AF-A0A6M3XQF9-F1
#
_entry.id   AF-A0A6M3XQF9-F1
#
_cell.length_a   1.000
_cell.length_b   1.000
_cell.length_c   1.000
_cell.angle_alpha   90.00
_cell.angle_beta   90.00
_cell.angle_gamma   90.00
#
_symmetry.space_group_name_H-M   'P 1'
#
loop_
_entity.id
_entity.type
_entity.pdbx_description
1 polymer ?
#
loop_
_entity_poly.entity_id
_entity_poly.type
_entity_poly.pdbx_seq_one_letter_code
_entity_poly.pdbx_strand_id
1 'polypeptide(L)' 'MTRGIMLDVQYGYVFSWGNNDKRKTMKGRKCRVIARGKKNSIMIEFEDGQREIVSRNSIRKNA' A
#
# COMPACT_ATOMS: atom_id res chain seq x y z
N MET A 1 -20.16 22.11 14.71
CA MET A 1 -19.86 21.86 13.28
C MET A 1 -18.46 21.25 13.19
N THR A 2 -18.38 19.93 13.43
CA THR A 2 -17.10 19.22 13.44
C THR A 2 -16.66 19.05 11.99
N ARG A 3 -15.61 19.78 11.57
CA ARG A 3 -14.92 19.56 10.30
C ARG A 3 -14.40 18.12 10.29
N GLY A 4 -15.21 17.21 9.77
CA GLY A 4 -14.81 15.84 9.51
C GLY A 4 -13.65 15.90 8.54
N ILE A 5 -12.47 15.48 9.00
CA ILE A 5 -11.27 15.41 8.19
C ILE A 5 -11.54 14.32 7.14
N MET A 6 -12.00 14.73 5.95
CA MET A 6 -11.88 13.94 4.74
C MET A 6 -10.37 13.85 4.46
N LEU A 7 -9.71 12.87 5.07
CA LEU A 7 -8.35 12.51 4.70
C LEU A 7 -8.44 12.01 3.26
N ASP A 8 -8.08 12.88 2.31
CA ASP A 8 -7.82 12.51 0.93
C ASP A 8 -6.92 11.28 0.96
N VAL A 9 -7.50 10.11 0.70
CA VAL A 9 -6.80 8.84 0.84
C VAL A 9 -5.87 8.72 -0.35
N GLN A 10 -4.69 9.31 -0.21
CA GLN A 10 -3.75 9.40 -1.32
C GLN A 10 -3.08 8.05 -1.53
N TYR A 11 -3.57 7.29 -2.52
CA TYR A 11 -2.94 6.07 -3.03
C TYR A 11 -1.74 6.40 -3.92
N GLY A 12 -0.70 6.97 -3.31
CA GLY A 12 0.52 7.43 -4.00
C GLY A 12 1.49 6.32 -4.40
N TYR A 13 1.15 5.05 -4.19
CA TYR A 13 2.03 3.92 -4.46
C TYR A 13 1.35 2.81 -5.27
N VAL A 14 2.17 2.05 -5.99
CA VAL A 14 1.75 0.84 -6.72
C VAL A 14 2.60 -0.35 -6.27
N PHE A 15 1.96 -1.49 -6.02
CA PHE A 15 2.66 -2.72 -5.69
C PHE A 15 3.31 -3.33 -6.94
N SER A 16 4.60 -3.65 -6.90
CA SER A 16 5.40 -3.96 -8.10
C SER A 16 5.91 -5.39 -8.17
N TRP A 17 5.95 -6.10 -7.04
CA TRP A 17 6.52 -7.45 -6.98
C TRP A 17 5.53 -8.51 -7.46
N GLY A 18 6.03 -9.59 -8.07
CA GLY A 18 5.22 -10.69 -8.59
C GLY A 18 5.94 -12.04 -8.55
N ASN A 19 6.87 -12.22 -7.60
CA ASN A 19 7.76 -13.39 -7.52
C ASN A 19 7.12 -14.62 -6.83
N ASN A 20 5.84 -14.57 -6.48
CA ASN A 20 5.05 -15.72 -6.05
C ASN A 20 3.57 -15.50 -6.42
N ASP A 21 2.75 -16.54 -6.35
CA ASP A 21 1.37 -16.48 -6.84
C ASP A 21 0.52 -15.47 -6.05
N LYS A 22 0.72 -15.34 -4.74
CA LYS A 22 0.07 -14.29 -3.93
C LYS A 22 0.44 -12.88 -4.42
N ARG A 23 1.71 -12.63 -4.77
CA ARG A 23 2.17 -11.31 -5.20
C ARG A 23 1.74 -10.99 -6.62
N LYS A 24 1.56 -11.99 -7.49
CA LYS A 24 1.00 -11.79 -8.82
C LYS A 24 -0.40 -11.16 -8.75
N THR A 25 -1.23 -11.55 -7.77
CA THR A 25 -2.57 -10.94 -7.58
C THR A 25 -2.52 -9.51 -7.01
N MET A 26 -1.39 -9.11 -6.43
CA MET A 26 -1.18 -7.77 -5.87
C MET A 26 -0.51 -6.80 -6.86
N LYS A 27 0.27 -7.31 -7.81
CA LYS A 27 1.08 -6.52 -8.75
C LYS A 27 0.19 -5.57 -9.58
N GLY A 28 0.61 -4.31 -9.67
CA GLY A 28 -0.08 -3.25 -10.40
C GLY A 28 -1.19 -2.55 -9.62
N ARG A 29 -1.59 -3.07 -8.45
CA ARG A 29 -2.64 -2.45 -7.64
C ARG A 29 -2.11 -1.22 -6.91
N LYS A 30 -2.95 -0.18 -6.84
CA LYS A 30 -2.67 1.03 -6.08
C LYS A 30 -2.82 0.76 -4.59
N CYS A 31 -1.94 1.36 -3.81
CA CYS A 31 -1.90 1.18 -2.37
C CYS A 31 -1.41 2.45 -1.66
N ARG A 32 -1.72 2.54 -0.37
CA ARG A 32 -1.18 3.55 0.54
C ARG A 32 -0.42 2.86 1.67
N VAL A 33 0.55 3.54 2.25
CA VAL A 33 1.23 3.07 3.46
C VAL A 33 0.45 3.55 4.67
N ILE A 34 -0.02 2.64 5.52
CA ILE A 34 -0.77 2.97 6.74
C ILE A 34 0.07 2.84 8.01
N ALA A 35 1.17 2.05 7.99
CA ALA A 35 2.11 1.97 9.09
C ALA A 35 3.53 1.61 8.61
N ARG A 36 4.55 1.97 9.41
CA ARG A 36 5.96 1.59 9.21
C ARG A 36 6.42 0.73 10.37
N GLY A 37 6.95 -0.45 10.05
CA GLY A 37 7.55 -1.37 11.02
C GLY A 37 9.07 -1.28 11.08
N LYS A 38 9.68 -2.25 11.77
CA LYS A 38 11.14 -2.46 11.76
C LYS A 38 11.57 -3.29 10.54
N LYS A 39 12.89 -3.34 10.27
CA LYS A 39 13.49 -4.14 9.17
C LYS A 39 12.90 -3.87 7.78
N ASN A 40 12.61 -2.60 7.48
CA ASN A 40 12.04 -2.15 6.19
C ASN A 40 10.64 -2.74 5.86
N SER A 41 9.93 -3.23 6.87
CA SER A 41 8.53 -3.66 6.73
C SER A 41 7.58 -2.46 6.79
N ILE A 42 6.53 -2.51 5.98
CA ILE A 42 5.44 -1.54 5.95
C ILE A 42 4.10 -2.27 5.93
N MET A 43 3.08 -1.66 6.51
CA MET A 43 1.70 -2.09 6.29
C MET A 43 1.10 -1.21 5.20
N ILE A 44 0.61 -1.85 4.14
CA ILE A 44 -0.10 -1.18 3.06
C ILE A 44 -1.58 -1.51 3.11
N GLU A 45 -2.38 -0.62 2.55
CA GLU A 45 -3.80 -0.83 2.29
C GLU A 45 -4.06 -0.56 0.81
N PHE A 46 -4.71 -1.52 0.15
CA PHE A 46 -5.16 -1.41 -1.24
C PHE A 46 -6.52 -0.71 -1.34
N GLU A 47 -6.97 -0.41 -2.56
CA GLU A 47 -8.24 0.30 -2.83
C GLU A 47 -9.49 -0.46 -2.35
N ASP A 48 -9.44 -1.79 -2.29
CA ASP A 48 -10.50 -2.68 -1.80
C ASP A 48 -10.49 -2.85 -0.27
N GLY A 49 -9.59 -2.16 0.44
CA GLY A 49 -9.42 -2.29 1.88
C GLY A 49 -8.57 -3.49 2.32
N GLN A 50 -8.04 -4.29 1.40
CA GLN A 50 -7.10 -5.36 1.74
C GLN A 50 -5.83 -4.76 2.38
N ARG A 51 -5.42 -5.30 3.52
CA ARG A 51 -4.19 -4.90 4.23
C ARG A 51 -3.14 -5.98 4.21
N GLU A 52 -1.90 -5.60 3.96
CA GLU A 52 -0.78 -6.52 3.90
C GLU A 52 0.48 -5.92 4.51
N ILE A 53 1.24 -6.75 5.24
CA ILE A 53 2.58 -6.38 5.71
C ILE A 53 3.59 -6.86 4.68
N VAL A 54 4.29 -5.92 4.07
CA VAL A 54 5.21 -6.17 2.95
C VAL A 54 6.51 -5.40 3.15
N SER A 55 7.52 -5.73 2.35
CA SER A 55 8.74 -4.92 2.30
C SER A 55 8.44 -3.57 1.64
N ARG A 56 9.02 -2.48 2.14
CA ARG A 56 8.96 -1.16 1.47
C ARG A 56 9.43 -1.20 0.02
N ASN A 57 10.36 -2.11 -0.30
CA ASN A 57 10.90 -2.26 -1.64
C ASN A 57 9.90 -2.90 -2.62
N SER A 58 8.79 -3.43 -2.12
CA SER A 58 7.74 -4.02 -2.95
C SER A 58 6.84 -3.00 -3.63
N ILE A 59 6.83 -1.75 -3.15
CA ILE A 59 6.02 -0.67 -3.70
C ILE A 59 6.88 0.37 -4.44
N ARG A 60 6.29 1.02 -5.44
CA ARG A 60 6.87 2.15 -6.18
C ARG A 60 5.96 3.37 -6.04
N LYS A 61 6.53 4.57 -6.06
CA LYS A 61 5.71 5.79 -6.14
C LYS A 61 5.01 5.80 -7.50
N ASN A 62 3.71 6.06 -7.50
CA ASN A 62 3.00 6.40 -8.72
C ASN A 62 3.31 7.88 -8.99
N ALA A 63 3.98 8.18 -10.10
CA ALA A 63 4.26 9.56 -10.51
C ALA A 63 2.98 10.22 -11.06
#